data_AF-W1X4N2-F1
#
_entry.id   AF-W1X4N2-F1
#
_cell.length_a   1.000
_cell.length_b   1.000
_cell.length_c   1.000
_cell.angle_alpha   90.00
_cell.angle_beta   90.00
_cell.angle_gamma   90.00
#
_symmetry.space_group_name_H-M   'P 1'
#
loop_
_entity.id
_entity.type
_entity.pdbx_description
1 polymer ?
#
loop_
_entity_poly.entity_id
_entity_poly.type
_entity_poly.pdbx_seq_one_letter_code
_entity_poly.pdbx_strand_id
1 'polypeptide(L)' 'RGQTQALSVLTLAPMGETQIVDGLDPEYKKRFMHHYNFPQYSVGETGRYGAPGRREIGHGALGERALAQVL' A
#
# COMPACT_ATOMS: atom_id res chain seq x y z
N ARG A 1 -9.50 13.43 -9.14
CA ARG A 1 -8.99 14.42 -10.12
C ARG A 1 -9.41 13.97 -11.51
N GLY A 2 -10.33 14.68 -12.16
CA GLY A 2 -11.00 14.14 -13.35
C GLY A 2 -11.73 12.83 -12.98
N GLN A 3 -11.64 11.83 -13.85
CA GLN A 3 -12.22 10.50 -13.62
C GLN A 3 -11.45 9.63 -12.61
N THR A 4 -10.23 10.01 -12.24
CA THR A 4 -9.47 9.29 -11.21
C THR A 4 -10.00 9.65 -9.83
N GLN A 5 -10.60 8.70 -9.14
CA GLN A 5 -10.99 8.82 -7.73
C GLN A 5 -10.19 7.83 -6.88
N ALA A 6 -9.76 8.27 -5.70
CA ALA A 6 -9.12 7.42 -4.70
C ALA A 6 -9.79 7.67 -3.35
N LEU A 7 -9.95 6.61 -2.56
CA LEU A 7 -10.37 6.66 -1.17
C LEU A 7 -9.20 6.16 -0.33
N SER A 8 -8.81 6.97 0.66
CA SER A 8 -7.74 6.62 1.59
C SER A 8 -8.31 6.54 3.01
N VAL A 9 -7.88 5.54 3.75
CA VAL A 9 -8.25 5.33 5.16
C VAL A 9 -6.95 5.17 5.97
N LEU A 10 -6.88 5.86 7.10
CA LEU A 10 -5.77 5.75 8.04
C LEU A 10 -6.20 4.92 9.25
N THR A 11 -5.35 4.00 9.66
CA THR A 11 -5.50 3.24 10.91
C THR A 11 -4.28 3.47 11.77
N LEU A 12 -4.49 3.78 13.05
CA LEU A 12 -3.43 3.95 14.04
C LEU A 12 -3.45 2.74 14.99
N ALA A 13 -2.27 2.18 15.24
CA ALA A 13 -2.08 1.02 16.11
C ALA A 13 -0.87 1.24 17.03
N PRO A 14 -0.77 0.49 18.15
CA PRO A 14 0.41 0.50 19.02
C PRO A 14 1.69 0.10 18.26
N MET A 15 2.87 0.54 18.75
CA MET A 15 4.16 0.22 18.12
C MET A 15 4.49 -1.29 18.08
N GLY A 16 3.80 -2.10 18.90
CA GLY A 16 3.91 -3.55 18.86
C GLY A 16 3.34 -4.19 17.58
N GLU A 17 2.45 -3.49 16.86
CA GLU A 17 1.82 -3.97 15.62
C GLU A 17 2.56 -3.51 14.36
N THR A 18 3.81 -3.08 14.50
CA THR A 18 4.66 -2.75 13.35
C THR A 18 5.00 -4.01 12.57
N GLN A 19 5.07 -3.90 11.24
CA GLN A 19 5.41 -5.04 10.41
C GLN A 19 6.90 -5.37 10.55
N ILE A 20 7.20 -6.60 10.94
CA ILE A 20 8.57 -7.13 10.95
C ILE A 20 8.88 -7.63 9.53
N VAL A 21 9.95 -7.13 8.93
CA VAL A 21 10.41 -7.54 7.61
C VAL A 21 11.67 -8.37 7.79
N ASP A 22 11.51 -9.68 7.63
CA ASP A 22 12.59 -10.66 7.60
C ASP A 22 12.84 -11.04 6.14
N GLY A 23 13.91 -10.47 5.58
CA GLY A 23 14.27 -10.58 4.17
C GLY A 23 15.71 -11.06 4.00
N LEU A 24 16.33 -10.68 2.88
CA LEU A 24 17.76 -10.95 2.67
C LEU A 24 18.66 -9.97 3.44
N ASP A 25 18.13 -8.79 3.73
CA ASP A 25 18.77 -7.75 4.54
C ASP A 25 18.51 -8.00 6.04
N PRO A 26 19.27 -7.33 6.95
CA PRO A 26 18.99 -7.40 8.38
C PRO A 26 17.53 -7.09 8.70
N GLU A 27 16.96 -7.86 9.64
CA GLU A 27 15.58 -7.69 10.09
C GLU A 27 15.33 -6.24 10.52
N TYR A 28 14.24 -5.66 10.01
CA TYR A 28 13.83 -4.32 10.41
C TYR A 28 12.32 -4.23 10.61
N LYS A 29 11.91 -3.20 11.39
CA LYS A 29 10.50 -2.91 11.66
C LYS A 29 10.01 -1.77 10.79
N LYS A 30 8.95 -2.04 10.06
CA LYS A 30 8.26 -1.09 9.20
C LYS A 30 7.11 -0.44 9.96
N ARG A 31 7.30 0.83 10.33
CA ARG A 31 6.33 1.62 11.14
C ARG A 31 5.18 2.20 10.34
N PHE A 32 5.40 2.48 9.06
CA PHE A 32 4.41 3.04 8.17
C PHE A 32 4.15 2.04 7.04
N MET A 33 2.88 1.68 6.86
CA MET A 33 2.44 0.71 5.87
C MET A 33 1.45 1.40 4.94
N HIS A 34 1.71 1.34 3.63
CA HIS A 34 0.81 1.89 2.62
C HIS A 34 0.36 0.79 1.66
N HIS A 35 -0.93 0.47 1.70
CA HIS A 35 -1.55 -0.53 0.83
C HIS A 35 -2.34 0.16 -0.27
N TYR A 36 -1.99 -0.14 -1.51
CA TYR A 36 -2.67 0.36 -2.70
C TYR A 36 -3.45 -0.78 -3.36
N ASN A 37 -4.75 -0.58 -3.54
CA ASN A 37 -5.64 -1.53 -4.18
C ASN A 37 -6.20 -0.94 -5.47
N PHE A 38 -6.21 -1.72 -6.55
CA PHE A 38 -6.75 -1.31 -7.85
C PHE A 38 -7.77 -2.33 -8.37
N PRO A 39 -9.01 -2.30 -7.84
CA PRO A 39 -10.03 -3.25 -8.26
C PRO A 39 -10.47 -3.00 -9.70
N GLN A 40 -10.83 -4.05 -10.43
CA GLN A 40 -11.19 -3.99 -11.86
C GLN A 40 -12.40 -3.08 -12.15
N TYR A 41 -13.34 -2.99 -11.20
CA TYR A 41 -14.48 -2.07 -11.33
C TYR A 41 -14.04 -0.59 -11.39
N SER A 42 -12.83 -0.23 -10.92
CA SER A 42 -12.32 1.15 -11.00
C SER A 42 -12.11 1.63 -12.44
N VAL A 43 -12.03 0.71 -13.40
CA VAL A 43 -11.97 0.99 -14.85
C VAL A 43 -13.18 0.46 -15.60
N GLY A 44 -14.22 0.00 -14.91
CA GLY A 44 -15.45 -0.54 -15.51
C GLY A 44 -15.32 -1.94 -16.10
N GLU A 45 -14.27 -2.69 -15.73
CA GLU A 45 -14.04 -4.05 -16.23
C GLU A 45 -14.35 -5.12 -15.17
N THR A 46 -14.60 -6.34 -15.63
CA THR A 46 -14.67 -7.54 -14.78
C THR A 46 -13.32 -8.24 -14.72
N GLY A 47 -12.96 -8.81 -13.58
CA GLY A 47 -11.78 -9.67 -13.50
C GLY A 47 -11.56 -10.26 -12.11
N ARG A 48 -10.44 -10.95 -11.96
CA ARG A 48 -10.09 -11.61 -10.69
C ARG A 48 -9.79 -10.56 -9.63
N TYR A 49 -10.45 -10.70 -8.48
CA TYR A 49 -10.10 -9.98 -7.26
C TYR A 49 -9.37 -10.93 -6.31
N GLY A 50 -8.32 -10.46 -5.64
CA GLY A 50 -7.50 -11.31 -4.80
C GLY A 50 -6.18 -10.65 -4.40
N ALA A 51 -5.09 -11.43 -4.38
CA ALA A 51 -3.78 -10.94 -4.00
C ALA A 51 -3.29 -9.81 -4.92
N PRO A 52 -2.63 -8.77 -4.38
CA PRO A 52 -2.16 -7.64 -5.15
C PRO A 52 -1.08 -8.05 -6.15
N GLY A 53 -1.18 -7.53 -7.36
CA GLY A 53 -0.19 -7.71 -8.41
C GLY A 53 1.03 -6.81 -8.24
N ARG A 54 2.06 -7.04 -9.06
CA ARG A 54 3.31 -6.25 -9.05
C ARG A 54 3.06 -4.75 -9.23
N ARG A 55 2.09 -4.37 -10.07
CA ARG A 55 1.75 -2.97 -10.33
C ARG A 55 1.20 -2.30 -9.07
N GLU A 56 0.31 -2.98 -8.35
CA GLU A 56 -0.31 -2.44 -7.14
C GLU A 56 0.72 -2.26 -6.02
N ILE A 57 1.61 -3.25 -5.84
CA ILE A 57 2.73 -3.16 -4.90
C ILE A 57 3.65 -2.00 -5.26
N GLY A 58 3.98 -1.83 -6.54
CA GLY A 58 4.85 -0.74 -7.01
C GLY A 58 4.25 0.65 -6.78
N HIS A 59 2.96 0.85 -7.06
CA HIS A 59 2.26 2.11 -6.79
C HIS A 59 2.13 2.35 -5.28
N GLY A 60 1.88 1.29 -4.49
CA GLY A 60 1.89 1.34 -3.03
C GLY A 60 3.23 1.82 -2.49
N ALA A 61 4.34 1.24 -2.93
CA ALA A 61 5.69 1.62 -2.53
C ALA A 61 6.06 3.05 -2.96
N LEU A 62 5.61 3.51 -4.13
CA LEU A 62 5.81 4.89 -4.56
C LEU A 62 5.11 5.89 -3.61
N GLY A 63 3.83 5.63 -3.29
CA GLY A 63 3.08 6.45 -2.33
C GLY A 63 3.70 6.41 -0.93
N GLU A 64 4.19 5.25 -0.51
CA GLU A 64 4.86 5.08 0.77
C GLU A 64 6.13 5.91 0.88
N ARG A 65 7.00 5.84 -0.13
CA ARG A 65 8.26 6.59 -0.17
C ARG A 65 8.03 8.10 -0.18
N ALA A 66 6.98 8.56 -0.86
CA ALA A 66 6.64 9.98 -0.91
C ALA A 66 6.23 10.51 0.48
N LEU A 67 5.37 9.77 1.20
CA LEU A 67 4.91 10.18 2.53
C LEU A 67 5.99 10.00 3.61
N ALA A 68 6.90 9.05 3.45
CA ALA A 68 8.00 8.83 4.39
C ALA A 68 8.97 10.01 4.53
N GLN A 69 8.97 10.99 3.61
CA GLN A 69 9.82 12.18 3.70
C GLN A 69 9.26 13.25 4.66
N VAL A 70 7.99 13.14 5.05
CA VAL A 70 7.29 14.14 5.88
C VAL A 70 6.67 13.54 7.13
N LEU A 71 6.91 12.24 7.39
CA LEU A 71 6.56 11.52 8.62
C LEU A 71 7.78 11.46 9.55
#